data_AF-A0A7V5VZZ0-F1
#
_entry.id   AF-A0A7V5VZZ0-F1
#
_cell.length_a   1.000
_cell.length_b   1.000
_cell.length_c   1.000
_cell.angle_alpha   90.00
_cell.angle_beta   90.00
_cell.angle_gamma   90.00
#
_symmetry.space_group_name_H-M   'P 1'
#
loop_
_entity.id
_entity.type
_entity.pdbx_description
1 polymer ?
#
loop_
_entity_poly.entity_id
_entity_poly.type
_entity_poly.pdbx_seq_one_letter_code
_entity_poly.pdbx_strand_id
1 'polypeptide(L)'
;MKIDEEYLKPTMFLDFNHSLIQDQILKMFPNLKISNSMNSNKTIQLDLESIRQIAIKLFYFVRDEIKYTIITSFLSRKMMKSSEILKNRRGYC
;
A
#
# COMPACT_ATOMS: atom_id res chain seq x y z
N MET A 1 -4.42 19.28 -7.22
CA MET A 1 -5.22 18.41 -6.33
C MET A 1 -4.66 18.55 -4.93
N LYS A 2 -5.44 19.01 -3.95
CA LYS A 2 -5.01 18.95 -2.54
C LYS A 2 -5.33 17.53 -2.06
N ILE A 3 -4.31 16.81 -1.60
CA ILE A 3 -4.52 15.53 -0.92
C ILE A 3 -4.69 15.87 0.55
N ASP A 4 -5.81 15.49 1.15
CA ASP A 4 -5.95 15.67 2.59
C ASP A 4 -4.98 14.75 3.32
N GLU A 5 -4.15 15.34 4.20
CA GLU A 5 -3.15 14.61 4.97
C GLU A 5 -3.74 13.48 5.83
N GLU A 6 -5.04 13.55 6.13
CA GLU A 6 -5.77 12.50 6.83
C GLU A 6 -5.78 11.16 6.06
N TYR A 7 -5.86 11.19 4.72
CA TYR A 7 -5.78 9.97 3.89
C TYR A 7 -4.37 9.38 3.82
N LEU A 8 -3.37 10.13 4.29
CA LEU A 8 -1.96 9.69 4.34
C LEU A 8 -1.57 9.15 5.72
N LYS A 9 -2.53 8.93 6.62
CA LYS A 9 -2.29 8.35 7.94
C LYS A 9 -2.61 6.85 7.96
N PRO A 10 -1.82 6.03 8.68
CA PRO A 10 -2.11 4.61 8.80
C PRO A 10 -3.47 4.42 9.45
N THR A 11 -4.23 3.44 8.97
CA THR A 11 -5.50 3.06 9.60
C THR A 11 -5.37 1.70 10.25
N MET A 12 -6.44 1.26 10.91
CA MET A 12 -6.51 -0.08 11.47
C MET A 12 -6.22 -1.20 10.45
N PHE A 13 -6.59 -0.98 9.19
CA PHE A 13 -6.46 -1.95 8.10
C PHE A 13 -5.34 -1.60 7.11
N LEU A 14 -5.07 -0.31 6.91
CA LEU A 14 -4.00 0.20 6.05
C LEU A 14 -2.77 0.54 6.89
N ASP A 15 -2.02 -0.49 7.24
CA ASP A 15 -0.83 -0.40 8.09
C ASP A 15 0.45 -0.20 7.27
N PHE A 16 0.47 0.82 6.41
CA PHE A 16 1.57 1.03 5.46
C PHE A 16 2.94 1.32 6.11
N ASN A 17 3.01 1.63 7.41
CA ASN A 17 4.27 1.73 8.15
C ASN A 17 4.90 0.35 8.46
N HIS A 18 4.21 -0.76 8.18
CA HIS A 18 4.73 -2.10 8.37
C HIS A 18 5.88 -2.39 7.38
N SER A 19 6.98 -2.98 7.85
CA SER A 19 8.18 -3.25 7.03
C SER A 19 7.88 -4.02 5.75
N LEU A 20 7.10 -5.11 5.84
CA LEU A 20 6.65 -5.87 4.67
C LEU A 20 5.99 -5.02 3.57
N ILE A 21 5.22 -3.99 3.94
CA ILE A 21 4.59 -3.09 2.96
C ILE A 21 5.66 -2.19 2.34
N GLN A 22 6.51 -1.58 3.16
CA GLN A 22 7.60 -0.71 2.71
C GLN A 22 8.56 -1.46 1.76
N ASP A 23 8.96 -2.68 2.12
CA ASP A 23 9.84 -3.54 1.32
C ASP A 23 9.20 -3.90 -0.03
N GLN A 24 7.90 -4.21 -0.03
CA GLN A 24 7.17 -4.52 -1.26
C GLN A 24 7.06 -3.29 -2.18
N ILE A 25 6.81 -2.11 -1.62
CA ILE A 25 6.77 -0.87 -2.40
C ILE A 25 8.14 -0.57 -3.00
N LEU A 26 9.22 -0.66 -2.23
CA LEU A 26 10.59 -0.47 -2.73
C LEU A 26 10.95 -1.48 -3.82
N LYS A 27 10.52 -2.73 -3.69
CA LYS A 27 10.68 -3.75 -4.74
C LYS A 27 9.92 -3.41 -6.02
N MET A 28 8.68 -2.92 -5.89
CA MET A 28 7.85 -2.56 -7.05
C MET A 28 8.30 -1.26 -7.73
N PHE A 29 8.85 -0.34 -6.96
CA PHE A 29 9.22 0.99 -7.39
C PHE A 29 10.62 1.36 -6.87
N PRO A 30 11.68 0.69 -7.37
CA PRO A 30 13.04 0.88 -6.86
C PRO A 30 13.56 2.31 -7.05
N ASN A 31 13.03 3.03 -8.04
CA ASN A 31 13.38 4.42 -8.32
C ASN A 31 12.49 5.44 -7.59
N LEU A 32 11.47 4.97 -6.85
CA LEU A 32 10.70 5.83 -5.97
C LEU A 32 11.63 6.21 -4.84
N LYS A 33 12.13 7.46 -4.86
CA LYS A 33 12.90 8.03 -3.76
C LYS A 33 11.93 8.26 -2.59
N ILE A 34 11.48 7.19 -1.94
CA ILE A 34 10.78 7.28 -0.67
C ILE A 34 11.85 7.79 0.29
N SER A 35 11.88 9.10 0.49
CA SER A 35 12.63 9.67 1.58
C SER A 35 12.00 9.13 2.85
N ASN A 36 12.53 8.03 3.36
CA ASN A 36 12.39 7.66 4.76
C ASN A 36 13.02 8.81 5.57
N SER A 37 12.26 9.88 5.74
CA SER A 37 12.58 10.99 6.60
C SER A 37 11.26 11.52 7.10
N MET A 38 10.82 10.95 8.21
CA MET A 38 9.86 11.56 9.12
C MET A 38 10.33 12.93 9.66
N ASN A 39 11.43 13.52 9.17
CA ASN A 39 12.02 14.78 9.67
C ASN A 39 12.62 15.69 8.57
N SER A 40 12.25 15.57 7.30
CA SER A 40 12.62 16.59 6.31
C SER A 40 11.50 16.86 5.33
N ASN A 41 11.10 18.12 5.26
CA ASN A 41 10.06 18.68 4.38
C ASN A 41 10.47 18.62 2.90
N LYS A 42 10.76 17.43 2.38
CA LYS A 42 11.13 17.20 0.98
C LYS A 42 9.96 16.53 0.28
N THR A 43 9.01 17.34 -0.15
CA THR A 43 7.85 16.92 -0.94
C THR A 43 8.35 16.27 -2.23
N ILE A 44 8.11 14.97 -2.41
CA ILE A 44 8.33 14.30 -3.69
C ILE A 44 7.25 14.83 -4.64
N GLN A 45 7.65 15.69 -5.57
CA GLN A 45 6.74 16.22 -6.57
C GLN A 45 6.70 15.23 -7.74
N LEU A 46 5.70 14.34 -7.72
CA LEU A 46 5.40 13.44 -8.83
C LEU A 46 4.45 14.15 -9.80
N ASP A 47 4.70 14.02 -11.10
CA ASP A 47 3.71 14.44 -12.10
C ASP A 47 2.50 13.48 -12.13
N LEU A 48 1.41 13.94 -12.75
CA LEU A 48 0.15 13.19 -12.78
C LEU A 48 0.29 11.85 -13.51
N GLU A 49 1.14 11.78 -14.53
CA GLU A 49 1.34 10.55 -15.29
C GLU A 49 2.09 9.51 -14.45
N SER A 50 3.09 9.92 -13.69
CA SER A 50 3.82 9.07 -12.74
C SER A 50 2.88 8.52 -11.66
N ILE A 51 2.01 9.37 -11.11
CA ILE A 51 0.98 8.93 -10.15
C ILE A 51 0.05 7.90 -10.78
N ARG A 52 -0.41 8.15 -12.01
CA ARG A 52 -1.27 7.24 -12.76
C ARG A 52 -0.59 5.88 -12.99
N GLN A 53 0.66 5.87 -13.40
CA GLN A 53 1.43 4.65 -13.63
C GLN A 53 1.65 3.86 -12.33
N ILE A 54 1.93 4.54 -11.21
CA ILE A 54 2.03 3.90 -9.89
C ILE A 54 0.71 3.23 -9.52
N ALA A 55 -0.41 3.94 -9.67
CA ALA A 55 -1.74 3.41 -9.37
C ALA A 55 -2.09 2.18 -10.23
N ILE A 56 -1.84 2.25 -11.54
CA ILE A 56 -2.05 1.12 -12.48
C ILE A 56 -1.21 -0.09 -12.08
N LYS A 57 0.09 0.11 -11.80
CA LYS A 57 0.98 -0.97 -11.41
C LYS A 57 0.58 -1.60 -10.08
N LEU A 58 0.16 -0.78 -9.11
CA LEU A 58 -0.33 -1.26 -7.82
C LEU A 58 -1.63 -2.06 -7.98
N PHE A 59 -2.56 -1.58 -8.80
CA PHE A 59 -3.80 -2.29 -9.12
C PHE A 59 -3.51 -3.68 -9.70
N TYR A 60 -2.67 -3.76 -10.72
CA TYR A 60 -2.35 -5.05 -11.34
C TYR A 60 -1.57 -5.98 -10.42
N PHE A 61 -0.68 -5.44 -9.58
CA PHE A 61 -0.06 -6.24 -8.54
C PHE A 61 -1.09 -6.88 -7.60
N VAL A 62 -2.06 -6.10 -7.09
CA VAL A 62 -3.09 -6.64 -6.20
C VAL A 62 -3.94 -7.68 -6.95
N ARG A 63 -4.36 -7.39 -8.19
CA ARG A 63 -5.16 -8.31 -9.00
C ARG A 63 -4.45 -9.64 -9.25
N ASP A 64 -3.17 -9.61 -9.58
CA ASP A 64 -2.43 -10.77 -10.06
C ASP A 64 -1.80 -11.57 -8.91
N GLU A 65 -1.39 -10.90 -7.82
CA GLU A 65 -0.63 -11.51 -6.73
C GLU A 65 -1.46 -11.79 -5.47
N ILE A 66 -2.66 -11.23 -5.34
CA ILE A 66 -3.53 -11.42 -4.18
C ILE A 66 -4.78 -12.20 -4.59
N LYS A 67 -4.89 -13.45 -4.15
CA LYS A 67 -6.05 -14.29 -4.44
C LYS A 67 -7.27 -13.81 -3.67
N TYR A 68 -8.35 -13.50 -4.39
CA TYR A 68 -9.64 -13.20 -3.77
C TYR A 68 -10.17 -14.42 -3.01
N THR A 69 -10.55 -14.22 -1.75
CA THR A 69 -11.13 -15.26 -0.88
C THR A 69 -12.49 -14.80 -0.39
N ILE A 70 -13.52 -15.60 -0.67
CA ILE A 70 -14.88 -15.36 -0.17
C ILE A 70 -14.84 -15.54 1.34
N ILE A 71 -15.36 -14.54 2.06
CA ILE A 71 -15.37 -14.46 3.51
C ILE A 71 -16.00 -15.73 4.10
N THR A 72 -15.23 -16.47 4.90
CA THR A 72 -15.80 -17.38 5.89
C THR A 72 -16.08 -16.59 7.16
N SER A 73 -17.10 -16.99 7.93
CA SER A 73 -17.71 -16.24 9.04
C SER A 73 -16.80 -15.88 10.23
N PHE A 74 -15.48 -16.02 10.13
CA PHE A 74 -14.52 -15.86 11.24
C PHE A 74 -13.24 -15.10 10.86
N LEU A 75 -13.30 -14.09 9.99
CA LEU A 75 -12.15 -13.22 9.78
C LEU A 75 -11.90 -12.33 11.00
N SER A 76 -10.80 -12.58 11.70
CA SER A 76 -10.36 -11.68 12.76
C SER A 76 -9.87 -10.36 12.18
N ARG A 77 -10.07 -9.25 12.91
CA ARG A 77 -9.60 -7.92 12.50
C ARG A 77 -8.10 -7.87 12.19
N LYS A 78 -7.29 -8.72 12.83
CA LYS A 78 -5.86 -8.86 12.54
C LYS A 78 -5.61 -9.32 11.11
N MET A 79 -6.41 -10.27 10.61
CA MET A 79 -6.25 -10.82 9.25
C MET A 79 -6.57 -9.79 8.16
N MET A 80 -7.29 -8.71 8.51
CA MET A 80 -7.68 -7.60 7.62
C MET A 80 -6.62 -6.53 7.43
N LYS A 81 -5.46 -6.68 8.06
CA LYS A 81 -4.35 -5.76 7.83
C LYS A 81 -3.73 -5.97 6.45
N SER A 82 -3.36 -4.88 5.80
CA SER A 82 -2.69 -4.91 4.49
C SER A 82 -1.41 -5.75 4.53
N SER A 83 -0.65 -5.69 5.63
CA SER A 83 0.53 -6.54 5.85
C SER A 83 0.21 -8.03 5.90
N GLU A 84 -0.88 -8.43 6.54
CA GLU A 84 -1.33 -9.83 6.60
C GLU A 84 -1.87 -10.30 5.25
N ILE A 85 -2.60 -9.46 4.51
CA ILE A 85 -3.07 -9.77 3.15
C ILE A 85 -1.88 -9.99 2.22
N LEU A 86 -0.88 -9.09 2.27
CA LEU A 86 0.34 -9.19 1.48
C LEU A 86 1.14 -10.46 1.82
N LYS A 87 1.26 -10.77 3.11
CA LYS A 87 1.95 -11.98 3.60
C LYS A 87 1.26 -13.26 3.14
N ASN A 88 -0.07 -13.32 3.27
CA ASN A 88 -0.84 -14.53 2.99
C ASN A 88 -1.24 -14.67 1.51
N ARG A 89 -1.05 -13.62 0.70
CA ARG A 89 -1.43 -13.55 -0.72
C ARG A 89 -2.92 -13.85 -0.94
N ARG A 90 -3.75 -13.49 0.04
CA ARG A 90 -5.20 -13.70 0.04
C ARG A 90 -5.88 -12.48 0.64
N GLY A 91 -6.90 -11.98 -0.03
CA GLY A 91 -7.62 -10.78 0.37
C GLY A 91 -9.11 -10.84 0.05
N TYR A 92 -9.79 -9.75 0.39
CA TYR A 92 -11.22 -9.53 0.23
C TYR A 92 -11.44 -8.09 -0.23
N CYS A 93 -12.67 -7.79 -0.68
CA CYS A 93 -13.14 -6.43 -0.92
C CYS A 93 -13.37 -5.72 0.41
#